data_AF-A0A7S3CVA2-F1
#
_entry.id   AF-A0A7S3CVA2-F1
#
_cell.length_a   1.000
_cell.length_b   1.000
_cell.length_c   1.000
_cell.angle_alpha   90.00
_cell.angle_beta   90.00
_cell.angle_gamma   90.00
#
_symmetry.space_group_name_H-M   'P 1'
#
loop_
_entity.id
_entity.type
_entity.pdbx_description
1 polymer ?
#
loop_
_entity_poly.entity_id
_entity_poly.type
_entity_poly.pdbx_seq_one_letter_code
_entity_poly.pdbx_strand_id
1 'polypeptide(L)'
;MGRPAMNFEGSATAITQNRRASVNYVKEMRANVGVSEETRIRNAFETLDGNDDGFVEAKDLQAILLRFGYKPKKITSMGNSECEELIWTVDDSMNGALSWDDFKSWYQRCKENEVLQEPEVLFTAVEFLMYDISRDGTVDFEECMELLFRR
;
A
#
# COMPACT_ATOMS: atom_id res chain seq x y z
N MET A 1 -20.76 -65.23 -3.41
CA MET A 1 -20.00 -64.09 -2.88
C MET A 1 -19.52 -63.24 -4.05
N GLY A 2 -20.18 -62.13 -4.32
CA GLY A 2 -19.78 -61.17 -5.35
C GLY A 2 -20.18 -59.78 -4.86
N ARG A 3 -19.19 -58.95 -4.52
CA ARG A 3 -19.43 -57.58 -4.03
C ARG A 3 -19.96 -56.70 -5.18
N PRO A 4 -20.96 -55.83 -4.95
CA PRO A 4 -21.36 -54.82 -5.92
C PRO A 4 -20.37 -53.65 -5.94
N ALA A 5 -20.25 -53.03 -7.12
CA ALA A 5 -19.41 -51.88 -7.40
C ALA A 5 -19.83 -50.64 -6.59
N MET A 6 -18.87 -49.90 -6.04
CA MET A 6 -19.12 -48.60 -5.43
C MET A 6 -19.24 -47.52 -6.51
N ASN A 7 -20.44 -46.98 -6.68
CA ASN A 7 -20.67 -45.73 -7.40
C ASN A 7 -20.05 -44.58 -6.60
N PHE A 8 -19.07 -43.91 -7.20
CA PHE A 8 -18.47 -42.69 -6.66
C PHE A 8 -19.17 -41.47 -7.27
N GLU A 9 -20.40 -41.19 -6.84
CA GLU A 9 -21.05 -39.91 -7.13
C GLU A 9 -20.73 -38.90 -6.02
N GLY A 10 -19.49 -38.43 -6.03
CA GLY A 10 -19.06 -37.26 -5.25
C GLY A 10 -19.43 -35.98 -5.96
N SER A 11 -20.60 -35.44 -5.62
CA SER A 11 -21.15 -34.12 -5.99
C SER A 11 -20.10 -33.01 -6.20
N ALA A 12 -19.88 -32.63 -7.48
CA ALA A 12 -19.12 -31.45 -7.88
C ALA A 12 -19.82 -30.11 -7.53
N THR A 13 -21.06 -30.17 -7.06
CA THR A 13 -21.88 -29.00 -6.70
C THR A 13 -21.52 -28.42 -5.34
N ALA A 14 -21.02 -29.22 -4.38
CA ALA A 14 -20.68 -28.74 -3.03
C ALA A 14 -19.40 -27.87 -2.98
N ILE A 15 -18.40 -28.17 -3.82
CA ILE A 15 -17.13 -27.41 -3.87
C ILE A 15 -17.34 -26.01 -4.48
N THR A 16 -18.29 -25.89 -5.42
CA THR A 16 -18.55 -24.64 -6.15
C THR A 16 -19.34 -23.62 -5.31
N GLN A 17 -20.20 -24.09 -4.39
CA GLN A 17 -20.97 -23.22 -3.50
C GLN A 17 -20.10 -22.55 -2.42
N ASN A 18 -19.10 -23.28 -1.90
CA ASN A 18 -18.19 -22.74 -0.89
C ASN A 18 -17.32 -21.59 -1.45
N ARG A 19 -16.79 -21.76 -2.66
CA ARG A 19 -15.95 -20.73 -3.31
C ARG A 19 -16.70 -19.43 -3.57
N ARG A 20 -17.99 -19.50 -3.94
CA ARG A 20 -18.82 -18.33 -4.24
C ARG A 20 -19.21 -17.57 -2.97
N ALA A 21 -19.46 -18.29 -1.87
CA ALA A 21 -19.70 -17.69 -0.55
C ALA A 21 -18.44 -17.00 -0.02
N SER A 22 -17.26 -17.62 -0.11
CA SER A 22 -16.00 -16.99 0.28
C SER A 22 -15.66 -15.76 -0.57
N VAL A 23 -15.90 -15.83 -1.89
CA VAL A 23 -15.70 -14.67 -2.78
C VAL A 23 -16.68 -13.55 -2.46
N ASN A 24 -17.94 -13.85 -2.17
CA ASN A 24 -18.92 -12.83 -1.78
C ASN A 24 -18.62 -12.24 -0.40
N TYR A 25 -18.18 -13.05 0.57
CA TYR A 25 -17.76 -12.58 1.89
C TYR A 25 -16.55 -11.65 1.80
N VAL A 26 -15.55 -12.01 1.00
CA VAL A 26 -14.39 -11.15 0.72
C VAL A 26 -14.83 -9.87 -0.02
N LYS A 27 -15.81 -9.95 -0.94
CA LYS A 27 -16.36 -8.79 -1.66
C LYS A 27 -17.19 -7.87 -0.77
N GLU A 28 -17.90 -8.43 0.21
CA GLU A 28 -18.64 -7.69 1.24
C GLU A 28 -17.70 -7.09 2.28
N MET A 29 -16.61 -7.78 2.68
CA MET A 29 -15.54 -7.18 3.49
C MET A 29 -14.86 -6.02 2.77
N ARG A 30 -14.57 -6.15 1.46
CA ARG A 30 -14.06 -5.05 0.61
C ARG A 30 -15.00 -3.84 0.56
N ALA A 31 -16.31 -4.07 0.64
CA ALA A 31 -17.32 -3.01 0.71
C ALA A 31 -17.53 -2.48 2.14
N ASN A 32 -17.23 -3.28 3.16
CA ASN A 32 -17.37 -2.94 4.60
C ASN A 32 -16.11 -2.33 5.22
N VAL A 33 -14.94 -2.39 4.57
CA VAL A 33 -13.85 -1.44 4.86
C VAL A 33 -14.26 -0.13 4.19
N GLY A 34 -15.21 0.58 4.81
CA GLY A 34 -15.85 1.82 4.34
C GLY A 34 -14.92 3.04 4.34
N VAL A 35 -13.65 2.83 4.02
CA VAL A 35 -12.59 3.83 4.01
C VAL A 35 -12.30 4.13 2.54
N SER A 36 -12.64 5.34 2.10
CA SER A 36 -12.36 5.78 0.73
C SER A 36 -10.85 5.75 0.47
N GLU A 37 -10.45 5.63 -0.78
CA GLU A 37 -9.04 5.69 -1.17
C GLU A 37 -8.39 7.00 -0.67
N GLU A 38 -9.14 8.11 -0.71
CA GLU A 38 -8.73 9.40 -0.15
C GLU A 38 -8.45 9.35 1.35
N THR A 39 -9.23 8.58 2.11
CA THR A 39 -8.96 8.38 3.54
C THR A 39 -7.73 7.48 3.76
N ARG A 40 -7.50 6.47 2.91
CA ARG A 40 -6.30 5.62 3.00
C ARG A 40 -5.02 6.41 2.71
N ILE A 41 -5.00 7.20 1.63
CA ILE A 41 -3.85 8.05 1.31
C ILE A 41 -3.65 9.15 2.38
N ARG A 42 -4.73 9.68 2.96
CA ARG A 42 -4.63 10.61 4.10
C ARG A 42 -3.98 9.96 5.31
N ASN A 43 -4.41 8.75 5.68
CA ASN A 43 -3.80 8.01 6.78
C ASN A 43 -2.31 7.71 6.51
N ALA A 44 -1.95 7.40 5.25
CA ALA A 44 -0.55 7.20 4.87
C ALA A 44 0.28 8.48 5.04
N PHE A 45 -0.27 9.64 4.64
CA PHE A 45 0.37 10.94 4.85
C PHE A 45 0.56 11.24 6.34
N GLU A 46 -0.47 11.07 7.16
CA GLU A 46 -0.39 11.24 8.62
C GLU A 46 0.60 10.29 9.28
N THR A 47 0.82 9.10 8.71
CA THR A 47 1.81 8.15 9.23
C THR A 47 3.23 8.52 8.80
N LEU A 48 3.38 9.15 7.63
CA LEU A 48 4.65 9.72 7.18
C LEU A 48 5.03 10.95 7.99
N ASP A 49 4.09 11.83 8.31
CA ASP A 49 4.27 13.03 9.12
C ASP A 49 4.44 12.66 10.60
N GLY A 50 5.67 12.33 10.99
CA GLY A 50 5.98 11.86 12.34
C GLY A 50 5.88 12.94 13.42
N ASN A 51 5.87 14.22 13.05
CA ASN A 51 5.80 15.37 13.94
C ASN A 51 4.44 16.09 13.92
N ASP A 52 3.50 15.65 13.09
CA ASP A 52 2.13 16.16 12.96
C ASP A 52 2.10 17.67 12.66
N ASP A 53 3.05 18.15 11.87
CA ASP A 53 3.14 19.57 11.48
C ASP A 53 2.44 19.88 10.14
N GLY A 54 1.92 18.85 9.48
CA GLY A 54 1.24 18.92 8.20
C GLY A 54 2.20 18.87 7.01
N PHE A 55 3.48 18.59 7.23
CA PHE A 55 4.51 18.50 6.19
C PHE A 55 5.34 17.22 6.36
N VAL A 56 5.66 16.56 5.25
CA VAL A 56 6.58 15.42 5.26
C VAL A 56 7.95 15.87 4.80
N GLU A 57 8.92 15.91 5.71
CA GLU A 57 10.32 16.18 5.39
C GLU A 57 11.07 14.89 5.05
N ALA A 58 12.29 15.05 4.51
CA ALA A 58 13.19 13.93 4.25
C ALA A 58 13.52 13.10 5.50
N LYS A 59 13.46 13.69 6.70
CA LYS A 59 13.70 13.00 7.98
C LYS A 59 12.57 12.04 8.31
N ASP A 60 11.33 12.45 8.06
CA ASP A 60 10.16 11.64 8.40
C ASP A 60 10.03 10.47 7.42
N LEU A 61 10.29 10.74 6.14
CA LEU A 61 10.44 9.69 5.13
C LEU A 61 11.56 8.71 5.48
N GLN A 62 12.72 9.21 5.93
CA GLN A 62 13.83 8.35 6.37
C GLN A 62 13.44 7.48 7.56
N ALA A 63 12.72 8.02 8.54
CA ALA A 63 12.28 7.27 9.72
C ALA A 63 11.35 6.11 9.33
N ILE A 64 10.40 6.36 8.42
CA ILE A 64 9.48 5.33 7.93
C ILE A 64 10.18 4.27 7.09
N LEU A 65 11.06 4.68 6.17
CA LEU A 65 11.85 3.72 5.38
C LEU A 65 12.70 2.81 6.28
N LEU A 66 13.31 3.37 7.34
CA LEU A 66 14.06 2.60 8.34
C LEU A 66 13.16 1.63 9.12
N ARG A 67 11.93 2.02 9.46
CA ARG A 67 10.94 1.14 10.09
C ARG A 67 10.59 -0.05 9.20
N PHE A 68 10.47 0.17 7.90
CA PHE A 68 10.28 -0.89 6.90
C PHE A 68 11.54 -1.73 6.63
N GLY A 69 12.65 -1.46 7.34
CA GLY A 69 13.91 -2.17 7.15
C GLY A 69 14.69 -1.73 5.90
N TYR A 70 14.21 -0.74 5.16
CA TYR A 70 14.96 -0.11 4.08
C TYR A 70 15.95 0.89 4.66
N LYS A 71 17.21 0.81 4.24
CA LYS A 71 18.27 1.72 4.71
C LYS A 71 18.60 2.69 3.58
N PRO A 72 17.99 3.89 3.56
CA PRO A 72 18.28 4.88 2.52
C PRO A 72 19.74 5.32 2.58
N LYS A 73 20.33 5.61 1.43
CA LYS A 73 21.70 6.13 1.33
C LYS A 73 21.74 7.53 1.94
N LYS A 74 22.64 7.70 2.92
CA LYS A 74 22.86 9.00 3.58
C LYS A 74 23.47 10.05 2.66
N ILE A 75 24.22 9.61 1.66
CA ILE A 75 24.88 10.46 0.67
C ILE A 75 24.77 9.74 -0.67
N THR A 76 24.07 10.38 -1.61
CA THR A 76 23.99 9.97 -3.01
C THR A 76 25.17 10.56 -3.78
N SER A 77 25.28 10.20 -5.06
CA SER A 77 26.31 10.75 -5.97
C SER A 77 26.27 12.28 -6.08
N MET A 78 25.15 12.91 -5.69
CA MET A 78 24.94 14.36 -5.74
C MET A 78 25.22 15.06 -4.40
N GLY A 79 25.55 14.32 -3.33
CA GLY A 79 25.89 14.87 -2.02
C GLY A 79 24.72 15.03 -1.05
N ASN A 80 23.49 14.75 -1.51
CA ASN A 80 22.27 14.79 -0.70
C ASN A 80 21.90 13.40 -0.19
N SER A 81 20.96 13.29 0.74
CA SER A 81 20.39 12.01 1.12
C SER A 81 19.40 11.50 0.07
N GLU A 82 19.25 10.18 -0.04
CA GLU A 82 18.28 9.56 -0.96
C GLU A 82 16.85 10.05 -0.68
N CYS A 83 16.52 10.28 0.60
CA CYS A 83 15.23 10.82 1.00
C CYS A 83 15.01 12.25 0.52
N GLU A 84 16.05 13.10 0.52
CA GLU A 84 15.93 14.46 -0.02
C GLU A 84 15.69 14.46 -1.54
N GLU A 85 16.33 13.55 -2.28
CA GLU A 85 16.07 13.40 -3.73
C GLU A 85 14.63 12.92 -3.99
N LEU A 86 14.13 11.99 -3.17
CA LEU A 86 12.75 11.52 -3.25
C LEU A 86 11.74 12.64 -2.99
N ILE A 87 11.92 13.41 -1.90
CA ILE A 87 11.06 14.55 -1.58
C ILE A 87 11.12 15.59 -2.70
N TRP A 88 12.32 15.92 -3.19
CA TRP A 88 12.49 16.91 -4.25
C TRP A 88 11.84 16.54 -5.58
N THR A 89 11.67 15.23 -5.85
CA THR A 89 10.99 14.75 -7.07
C THR A 89 9.47 14.97 -7.00
N VAL A 90 8.92 15.10 -5.78
CA VAL A 90 7.48 15.15 -5.52
C VAL A 90 7.01 16.54 -5.09
N ASP A 91 7.91 17.35 -4.54
CA ASP A 91 7.65 18.71 -4.06
C ASP A 91 7.47 19.71 -5.23
N ASP A 92 6.25 19.83 -5.74
CA ASP A 92 5.89 20.85 -6.73
C ASP A 92 5.99 22.28 -6.17
N SER A 93 5.79 22.43 -4.86
CA SER A 93 5.80 23.72 -4.18
C SER A 93 7.22 24.28 -3.99
N MET A 94 8.25 23.42 -4.13
CA MET A 94 9.67 23.71 -3.94
C MET A 94 10.01 24.33 -2.58
N ASN A 95 9.26 23.96 -1.54
CA ASN A 95 9.47 24.42 -0.16
C ASN A 95 10.41 23.47 0.63
N GLY A 96 10.79 22.32 0.06
CA GLY A 96 11.61 21.29 0.67
C GLY A 96 10.86 20.28 1.54
N ALA A 97 9.52 20.32 1.58
CA ALA A 97 8.68 19.43 2.40
C ALA A 97 7.30 19.20 1.76
N LEU A 98 6.82 17.96 1.73
CA LEU A 98 5.56 17.67 1.05
C LEU A 98 4.37 18.12 1.87
N SER A 99 3.59 19.05 1.33
CA SER A 99 2.27 19.34 1.86
C SER A 99 1.26 18.27 1.45
N TRP A 100 0.10 18.26 2.10
CA TRP A 100 -1.01 17.38 1.72
C TRP A 100 -1.40 17.52 0.24
N ASP A 101 -1.42 18.75 -0.28
CA ASP A 101 -1.82 19.01 -1.67
C ASP A 101 -0.78 18.49 -2.67
N ASP A 102 0.52 18.62 -2.36
CA ASP A 102 1.61 18.07 -3.19
C ASP A 102 1.51 16.54 -3.22
N PHE A 103 1.37 15.93 -2.04
CA PHE A 103 1.29 14.48 -1.88
C PHE A 103 0.08 13.88 -2.60
N LYS A 104 -1.10 14.51 -2.47
CA LYS A 104 -2.33 14.08 -3.15
C LYS A 104 -2.20 14.21 -4.67
N SER A 105 -1.69 15.33 -5.15
CA SER A 105 -1.53 15.59 -6.59
C SER A 105 -0.52 14.64 -7.22
N TRP A 106 0.59 14.37 -6.52
CA TRP A 106 1.58 13.37 -6.91
C TRP A 106 0.99 11.96 -6.99
N TYR A 107 0.30 11.51 -5.95
CA TYR A 107 -0.29 10.17 -5.96
C TYR A 107 -1.32 9.98 -7.07
N GLN A 108 -2.14 11.02 -7.35
CA GLN A 108 -3.07 10.99 -8.48
C GLN A 108 -2.35 10.87 -9.82
N ARG A 109 -1.24 11.60 -10.02
CA ARG A 109 -0.39 11.49 -11.21
C ARG A 109 0.24 10.10 -11.35
N CYS A 110 0.78 9.53 -10.27
CA CYS A 110 1.27 8.14 -10.23
C CYS A 110 0.21 7.15 -10.70
N LYS A 111 -1.04 7.32 -10.24
CA LYS A 111 -2.15 6.41 -10.54
C LYS A 111 -2.64 6.50 -11.99
N GLU A 112 -2.63 7.70 -12.55
CA GLU A 112 -3.11 7.95 -13.92
C GLU A 112 -2.06 7.68 -14.99
N ASN A 113 -0.77 7.73 -14.64
CA ASN A 113 0.34 7.49 -15.57
C ASN A 113 0.82 6.03 -15.48
N GLU A 114 0.48 5.24 -16.50
CA GLU A 114 0.95 3.85 -16.66
C GLU A 114 2.47 3.74 -16.90
N VAL A 115 3.12 4.86 -17.21
CA VAL A 115 4.58 4.96 -17.40
C VAL A 115 5.18 5.49 -16.09
N LEU A 116 5.61 4.56 -15.24
CA LEU A 116 6.31 4.82 -13.97
C LEU A 116 7.59 5.65 -14.22
N GLN A 117 7.47 6.97 -14.18
CA GLN A 117 8.61 7.89 -14.22
C GLN A 117 8.87 8.54 -12.85
N GLU A 118 8.08 8.15 -11.86
CA GLU A 118 8.15 8.62 -10.48
C GLU A 118 8.80 7.55 -9.60
N PRO A 119 9.40 7.93 -8.46
CA PRO A 119 10.23 7.02 -7.68
C PRO A 119 9.41 5.84 -7.15
N GLU A 120 9.63 4.65 -7.73
CA GLU A 120 8.95 3.40 -7.36
C GLU A 120 9.00 3.12 -5.86
N VAL A 121 10.10 3.52 -5.20
CA VAL A 121 10.30 3.33 -3.76
C VAL A 121 9.29 4.11 -2.93
N LEU A 122 9.03 5.38 -3.27
CA LEU A 122 8.09 6.21 -2.52
C LEU A 122 6.64 5.76 -2.76
N PHE A 123 6.29 5.47 -4.01
CA PHE A 123 4.96 4.95 -4.34
C PHE A 123 4.70 3.60 -3.65
N THR A 124 5.67 2.69 -3.66
CA THR A 124 5.56 1.40 -2.97
C THR A 124 5.42 1.56 -1.46
N ALA A 125 6.18 2.48 -0.85
CA ALA A 125 6.09 2.75 0.58
C ALA A 125 4.71 3.33 0.96
N VAL A 126 4.18 4.24 0.14
CA VAL A 126 2.84 4.83 0.35
C VAL A 126 1.74 3.81 0.14
N GLU A 127 1.83 2.98 -0.91
CA GLU A 127 0.89 1.87 -1.10
C GLU A 127 0.89 0.95 0.12
N PHE A 128 2.06 0.58 0.66
CA PHE A 128 2.14 -0.23 1.87
C PHE A 128 1.44 0.44 3.06
N LEU A 129 1.71 1.73 3.30
CA LEU A 129 1.07 2.51 4.36
C LEU A 129 -0.44 2.67 4.19
N MET A 130 -0.97 2.65 2.97
CA MET A 130 -2.40 2.70 2.71
C MET A 130 -3.14 1.42 3.17
N TYR A 131 -2.42 0.31 3.33
CA TYR A 131 -2.95 -0.96 3.82
C TYR A 131 -2.44 -1.35 5.21
N ASP A 132 -1.44 -0.66 5.76
CA ASP A 132 -1.06 -0.76 7.18
C ASP A 132 -2.11 -0.02 8.04
N ILE A 133 -3.22 -0.72 8.33
CA ILE A 133 -4.32 -0.18 9.13
C ILE A 133 -3.87 -0.05 10.60
N SER A 134 -2.94 -0.90 11.01
CA SER A 134 -2.38 -0.92 12.37
C SER A 134 -1.49 0.29 12.68
N ARG A 135 -0.98 0.96 11.64
CA ARG A 135 0.01 2.06 11.70
C ARG A 135 1.28 1.67 12.46
N ASP A 136 1.58 0.38 12.57
CA ASP A 136 2.74 -0.13 13.31
C ASP A 136 4.00 -0.30 12.43
N GLY A 137 3.84 -0.10 11.12
CA GLY A 137 4.87 -0.26 10.12
C GLY A 137 4.96 -1.69 9.57
N THR A 138 4.01 -2.56 9.89
CA THR A 138 3.90 -3.92 9.38
C THR A 138 2.53 -4.14 8.73
N VAL A 139 2.53 -4.89 7.63
CA VAL A 139 1.31 -5.33 6.96
C VAL A 139 1.13 -6.79 7.32
N ASP A 140 0.04 -7.08 8.02
CA ASP A 140 -0.31 -8.43 8.44
C ASP A 140 -0.72 -9.31 7.23
N PHE A 141 -0.98 -10.60 7.48
CA PHE A 141 -1.28 -11.54 6.40
C PHE A 141 -2.56 -11.19 5.63
N GLU A 142 -3.55 -10.63 6.30
CA GLU A 142 -4.82 -10.20 5.71
C GLU A 142 -4.62 -8.93 4.87
N GLU A 143 -3.83 -7.97 5.35
CA GLU A 143 -3.46 -6.74 4.65
C GLU A 143 -2.56 -7.05 3.43
N CYS A 144 -1.65 -8.02 3.56
CA CYS A 144 -0.74 -8.47 2.50
C CYS A 144 -1.48 -9.25 1.40
N MET A 145 -2.54 -9.97 1.77
CA MET A 145 -3.43 -10.61 0.82
C MET A 145 -4.18 -9.58 -0.04
N GLU A 146 -4.57 -8.44 0.53
CA GLU A 146 -5.19 -7.34 -0.22
C GLU A 146 -4.21 -6.71 -1.23
N LEU A 147 -2.93 -6.56 -0.85
CA LEU A 147 -1.84 -6.11 -1.74
C LEU A 147 -1.57 -7.09 -2.90
N LEU A 148 -1.50 -8.40 -2.62
CA LEU A 148 -1.14 -9.42 -3.62
C LEU A 148 -2.21 -9.68 -4.69
N PHE A 149 -3.49 -9.40 -4.40
CA PHE A 149 -4.59 -9.65 -5.34
C PHE A 149 -5.01 -8.43 -6.18
N ARG A 150 -4.32 -7.30 -6.05
CA ARG A 150 -4.59 -6.05 -6.78
C ARG A 150 -3.60 -5.78 -7.92
N ARG A 151 -2.52 -6.56 -8.01
CA ARG A 151 -1.52 -6.55 -9.08
C ARG A 151 -1.83 -7.54 -10.20
#